data_AF-A0A7V1LS27-F1
#
_entry.id   AF-A0A7V1LS27-F1
#
_cell.length_a   1.000
_cell.length_b   1.000
_cell.length_c   1.000
_cell.angle_alpha   90.00
_cell.angle_beta   90.00
_cell.angle_gamma   90.00
#
_symmetry.space_group_name_H-M   'P 1'
#
loop_
_entity.id
_entity.type
_entity.pdbx_description
1 polymer ?
#
loop_
_entity_poly.entity_id
_entity_poly.type
_entity_poly.pdbx_seq_one_letter_code
_entity_poly.pdbx_strand_id
1 'polypeptide(L)'
;MDLPDKISNISHDDMCTHVWLEVNIDNEWVVVDATWDIGLKNIFHINEWGGKSNTKIAVRPLEIFSLQKSAGIMDSENDEDILTDLKTNGEFYKALNDWFAEQRVSVSV
;
A
#
# COMPACT_ATOMS: atom_id res chain seq x y z
N MET A 1 12.35 3.69 -3.27
CA MET A 1 11.87 4.73 -4.21
C MET A 1 12.65 5.97 -3.90
N ASP A 2 13.05 6.70 -4.93
CA ASP A 2 13.66 8.01 -4.74
C ASP A 2 12.56 9.07 -4.79
N LEU A 3 12.07 9.47 -3.62
CA LEU A 3 11.11 10.56 -3.50
C LEU A 3 11.80 11.90 -3.75
N PRO A 4 11.14 12.88 -4.38
CA PRO A 4 11.65 14.25 -4.43
C PRO A 4 11.93 14.80 -3.03
N ASP A 5 13.05 15.50 -2.85
CA ASP A 5 13.48 16.07 -1.55
C ASP A 5 12.38 16.90 -0.86
N LYS A 6 11.57 17.62 -1.65
CA LYS A 6 10.45 18.44 -1.13
C LYS A 6 9.38 17.61 -0.40
N ILE A 7 9.27 16.31 -0.74
CA ILE A 7 8.29 15.37 -0.15
C ILE A 7 8.96 14.57 0.96
N SER A 8 10.16 14.04 0.73
CA SER A 8 10.87 13.21 1.72
C SER A 8 11.24 13.97 3.00
N ASN A 9 11.36 15.31 2.94
CA ASN A 9 11.67 16.14 4.09
C ASN A 9 10.43 16.54 4.92
N ILE A 10 9.21 16.20 4.48
CA ILE A 10 8.00 16.41 5.28
C ILE A 10 8.02 15.37 6.41
N SER A 11 7.68 15.77 7.64
CA SER A 11 7.63 14.84 8.77
C SER A 11 6.64 13.71 8.50
N HIS A 12 7.07 12.45 8.69
CA HIS A 12 6.24 11.26 8.57
C HIS A 12 6.87 10.09 9.34
N ASP A 13 6.07 9.07 9.60
CA ASP A 13 6.53 7.79 10.13
C ASP A 13 7.00 6.87 8.99
N ASP A 14 8.19 6.30 9.14
CA ASP A 14 8.74 5.32 8.19
C ASP A 14 8.19 3.89 8.39
N MET A 15 7.49 3.66 9.50
CA MET A 15 7.03 2.35 9.94
C MET A 15 5.52 2.27 9.91
N CYS A 16 4.98 1.43 9.02
CA CYS A 16 3.54 1.19 8.90
C CYS A 16 3.24 -0.29 8.68
N THR A 17 1.96 -0.63 8.80
CA THR A 17 1.41 -1.92 8.37
C THR A 17 1.01 -1.86 6.90
N HIS A 18 1.12 -2.99 6.20
CA HIS A 18 0.62 -3.15 4.84
C HIS A 18 -0.33 -4.34 4.78
N VAL A 19 -1.43 -4.20 4.03
CA VAL A 19 -2.45 -5.23 3.91
C VAL A 19 -2.51 -5.76 2.48
N TRP A 20 -2.70 -7.07 2.36
CA TRP A 20 -2.95 -7.77 1.09
C TRP A 20 -4.05 -8.81 1.30
N LEU A 21 -4.50 -9.42 0.20
CA LEU A 21 -5.50 -10.48 0.21
C LEU A 21 -4.83 -11.85 0.07
N GLU A 22 -5.37 -12.85 0.76
CA GLU A 22 -5.14 -14.25 0.44
C GLU A 22 -6.44 -14.81 -0.15
N VAL A 23 -6.37 -15.40 -1.34
CA VAL A 23 -7.52 -15.91 -2.08
C VAL A 23 -7.36 -17.41 -2.25
N ASN A 24 -8.40 -18.19 -1.93
CA ASN A 24 -8.38 -19.64 -2.16
C ASN A 24 -8.87 -19.96 -3.59
N ILE A 25 -8.03 -20.60 -4.38
CA ILE A 25 -8.32 -21.01 -5.76
C ILE A 25 -7.88 -22.47 -5.91
N ASP A 26 -8.80 -23.35 -6.31
CA ASP A 26 -8.53 -24.78 -6.48
C ASP A 26 -7.83 -25.45 -5.27
N ASN A 27 -8.23 -25.06 -4.05
CA ASN A 27 -7.66 -25.48 -2.76
C ASN A 27 -6.24 -24.96 -2.46
N GLU A 28 -5.72 -24.01 -3.22
CA GLU A 28 -4.46 -23.31 -2.94
C GLU A 28 -4.73 -21.86 -2.51
N TRP A 29 -4.04 -21.39 -1.48
CA TRP A 29 -4.07 -19.98 -1.07
C TRP A 29 -3.02 -19.20 -1.85
N VAL A 30 -3.46 -18.17 -2.58
CA VAL A 30 -2.59 -17.27 -3.33
C VAL A 30 -2.65 -15.86 -2.77
N VAL A 31 -1.49 -15.22 -2.68
CA VAL A 31 -1.32 -13.83 -2.28
C VAL A 31 -1.72 -12.92 -3.44
N VAL A 32 -2.58 -11.95 -3.17
CA VAL A 32 -3.05 -10.93 -4.12
C VAL A 32 -2.91 -9.57 -3.47
N ASP A 33 -2.07 -8.74 -4.07
CA ASP A 33 -1.82 -7.36 -3.66
C ASP A 33 -2.10 -6.44 -4.86
N ALA A 34 -3.13 -5.61 -4.71
CA ALA A 34 -3.61 -4.69 -5.74
C ALA A 34 -3.33 -3.22 -5.39
N THR A 35 -2.28 -2.95 -4.62
CA THR A 35 -1.98 -1.60 -4.09
C THR A 35 -1.81 -0.53 -5.17
N TRP A 36 -1.02 -0.82 -6.21
CA TRP A 36 -0.67 0.18 -7.22
C TRP A 36 -1.50 0.01 -8.48
N ASP A 37 -2.01 1.13 -8.99
CA ASP A 37 -2.73 1.18 -10.24
C ASP A 37 -1.80 1.49 -11.44
N ILE A 38 -2.25 1.10 -12.63
CA ILE A 38 -1.48 1.20 -13.88
C ILE A 38 -1.03 2.62 -14.25
N GLY A 39 -1.71 3.66 -13.75
CA GLY A 39 -1.31 5.06 -13.93
C GLY A 39 0.05 5.37 -13.31
N LEU A 40 0.51 4.60 -12.33
CA LEU A 40 1.79 4.79 -11.64
C LEU A 40 2.89 3.81 -12.09
N LYS A 41 2.71 3.14 -13.23
CA LYS A 41 3.66 2.12 -13.74
C LYS A 41 5.09 2.58 -13.97
N ASN A 42 5.31 3.89 -14.10
CA ASN A 42 6.65 4.47 -14.26
C ASN A 42 7.40 4.60 -12.93
N ILE A 43 6.70 4.47 -11.81
CA ILE A 43 7.23 4.58 -10.44
C ILE A 43 7.24 3.21 -9.76
N PHE A 44 6.15 2.47 -9.92
CA PHE A 44 5.91 1.22 -9.21
C PHE A 44 5.77 0.02 -10.13
N HIS A 45 6.04 -1.15 -9.57
CA HIS A 45 5.63 -2.40 -10.19
C HIS A 45 4.11 -2.57 -10.07
N ILE A 46 3.44 -2.70 -11.20
CA ILE A 46 2.00 -2.93 -11.26
C ILE A 46 1.78 -4.42 -11.42
N ASN A 47 1.06 -5.01 -10.47
CA ASN A 47 0.69 -6.41 -10.56
C ASN A 47 -0.41 -6.59 -11.61
N GLU A 48 -0.21 -7.56 -12.50
CA GLU A 48 -1.27 -8.10 -13.35
C GLU A 48 -1.66 -9.46 -12.80
N TRP A 49 -2.94 -9.66 -12.49
CA TRP A 49 -3.41 -10.91 -11.89
C TRP A 49 -4.32 -11.69 -12.82
N GLY A 50 -3.86 -12.86 -13.27
CA GLY A 50 -4.63 -13.77 -14.12
C GLY A 50 -5.60 -14.69 -13.37
N GLY A 51 -5.85 -14.43 -12.08
CA GLY A 51 -6.80 -15.21 -11.27
C GLY A 51 -6.32 -16.61 -10.89
N LYS A 52 -5.01 -16.87 -10.87
CA LYS A 52 -4.46 -18.22 -10.58
C LYS A 52 -3.18 -18.23 -9.75
N SER A 53 -2.34 -17.21 -9.87
CA SER A 53 -1.00 -17.20 -9.26
C SER A 53 -0.88 -16.12 -8.21
N ASN A 54 0.13 -16.22 -7.36
CA ASN A 54 0.54 -15.13 -6.47
C ASN A 54 0.90 -13.87 -7.26
N THR A 55 0.60 -12.71 -6.70
CA THR A 55 1.19 -11.42 -7.11
C THR A 55 2.38 -11.08 -6.21
N LYS A 56 3.11 -10.00 -6.52
CA LYS A 56 4.14 -9.48 -5.60
C LYS A 56 3.51 -8.58 -4.55
N ILE A 57 4.06 -8.56 -3.34
CA ILE A 57 3.69 -7.59 -2.31
C ILE A 57 4.33 -6.23 -2.64
N ALA A 58 3.56 -5.15 -2.49
CA ALA A 58 3.95 -3.79 -2.88
C ALA A 58 5.18 -3.26 -2.12
N VAL A 59 5.38 -3.75 -0.90
CA VAL A 59 6.50 -3.41 -0.01
C VAL A 59 7.24 -4.66 0.43
N ARG A 60 8.48 -4.50 0.90
CA ARG A 60 9.22 -5.59 1.54
C ARG A 60 8.80 -5.66 3.02
N PRO A 61 8.11 -6.73 3.47
CA PRO A 61 7.72 -6.85 4.87
C PRO A 61 8.94 -7.07 5.76
N LEU A 62 8.93 -6.44 6.93
CA LEU A 62 9.89 -6.70 8.02
C LEU A 62 9.44 -7.90 8.88
N GLU A 63 8.13 -8.04 9.06
CA GLU A 63 7.45 -9.14 9.75
C GLU A 63 6.14 -9.45 9.00
N ILE A 64 5.72 -10.71 8.99
CA ILE A 64 4.40 -11.13 8.51
C ILE A 64 3.63 -11.68 9.73
N PHE A 65 2.49 -11.08 10.03
CA PHE A 65 1.66 -11.48 11.17
C PHE A 65 0.83 -12.72 10.86
N SER A 66 0.45 -13.47 11.90
CA SER A 66 -0.52 -14.56 11.78
C SER A 66 -1.93 -14.00 11.49
N LEU A 67 -2.80 -14.83 10.92
CA LEU A 67 -4.20 -14.45 10.65
C LEU A 67 -4.91 -13.90 11.89
N GLN A 68 -4.69 -14.49 13.06
CA GLN A 68 -5.31 -14.03 14.31
C GLN A 68 -4.80 -12.65 14.72
N LYS A 69 -3.49 -12.39 14.56
CA LYS A 69 -2.89 -11.09 14.90
C LYS A 69 -3.33 -10.02 13.91
N SER A 70 -3.36 -10.32 12.61
CA SER A 70 -3.86 -9.41 11.58
C SER A 70 -5.32 -9.04 11.81
N ALA A 71 -6.18 -10.02 12.09
CA ALA A 71 -7.58 -9.78 12.42
C ALA A 71 -7.73 -8.87 13.66
N GLY A 72 -6.97 -9.16 14.73
CA GLY A 72 -7.00 -8.33 15.93
C GLY A 72 -6.56 -6.88 15.69
N ILE A 73 -5.59 -6.63 14.79
CA ILE A 73 -5.18 -5.28 14.41
C ILE A 73 -6.33 -4.58 13.66
N MET A 74 -6.88 -5.21 12.63
CA MET A 74 -7.97 -4.62 11.83
C MET A 74 -9.23 -4.36 12.67
N ASP A 75 -9.57 -5.27 13.58
CA ASP A 75 -10.73 -5.13 14.47
C ASP A 75 -10.54 -4.04 15.54
N SER A 76 -9.30 -3.59 15.78
CA SER A 76 -8.96 -2.57 16.77
C SER A 76 -8.86 -1.15 16.21
N GLU A 77 -8.90 -1.00 14.88
CA GLU A 77 -8.87 0.31 14.23
C GLU A 77 -10.05 1.17 14.70
N ASN A 78 -9.76 2.40 15.08
CA ASN A 78 -10.74 3.35 15.58
C ASN A 78 -10.42 4.78 15.13
N ASP A 79 -11.39 5.67 15.28
CA ASP A 79 -11.28 7.06 14.82
C ASP A 79 -10.14 7.84 15.49
N GLU A 80 -9.79 7.52 16.75
CA GLU A 80 -8.72 8.22 17.46
C GLU A 80 -7.34 7.89 16.86
N ASP A 81 -7.11 6.62 16.51
CA ASP A 81 -5.89 6.19 15.85
C ASP A 81 -5.78 6.81 14.45
N ILE A 82 -6.87 6.85 13.69
CA ILE A 82 -6.92 7.49 12.36
C ILE A 82 -6.60 8.99 12.47
N LEU A 83 -7.21 9.70 13.43
CA LEU A 83 -6.95 11.13 13.63
C LEU A 83 -5.51 11.41 14.07
N THR A 84 -4.94 10.51 14.88
CA THR A 84 -3.54 10.60 15.31
C THR A 84 -2.59 10.38 14.14
N ASP A 85 -2.83 9.36 13.31
CA ASP A 85 -2.07 9.12 12.09
C ASP A 85 -2.15 10.32 11.12
N LEU A 86 -3.35 10.83 10.85
CA LEU A 86 -3.50 12.00 9.97
C LEU A 86 -2.83 13.26 10.51
N LYS A 87 -2.73 13.43 11.83
CA LYS A 87 -2.03 14.56 12.44
C LYS A 87 -0.52 14.47 12.22
N THR A 88 0.05 13.27 12.23
CA THR A 88 1.48 13.04 12.03
C THR A 88 1.84 12.98 10.55
N ASN A 89 1.06 12.26 9.75
CA ASN A 89 1.41 11.85 8.39
C ASN A 89 0.60 12.57 7.30
N GLY A 90 -0.45 13.32 7.65
CA GLY A 90 -1.40 13.87 6.69
C GLY A 90 -0.79 14.86 5.69
N GLU A 91 0.15 15.71 6.11
CA GLU A 91 0.85 16.62 5.21
C GLU A 91 1.70 15.86 4.19
N PHE A 92 2.39 14.81 4.65
CA PHE A 92 3.18 13.93 3.78
C PHE A 92 2.29 13.19 2.79
N TYR A 93 1.20 12.57 3.25
CA TYR A 93 0.25 11.86 2.38
C TYR A 93 -0.33 12.78 1.31
N LYS A 94 -0.70 14.02 1.68
CA LYS A 94 -1.21 14.98 0.72
C LYS A 94 -0.15 15.31 -0.34
N ALA A 95 1.07 15.68 0.07
CA ALA A 95 2.13 16.03 -0.86
C ALA A 95 2.54 14.86 -1.77
N LEU A 96 2.57 13.64 -1.21
CA LEU A 96 2.85 12.42 -1.95
C LEU A 96 1.77 12.14 -3.00
N ASN A 97 0.49 12.25 -2.63
CA ASN A 97 -0.63 12.04 -3.55
C ASN A 97 -0.68 13.11 -4.66
N ASP A 98 -0.42 14.37 -4.33
CA ASP A 98 -0.32 15.46 -5.32
C ASP A 98 0.80 15.15 -6.32
N TRP A 99 1.97 14.70 -5.84
CA TRP A 99 3.06 14.30 -6.72
C TRP A 99 2.72 13.08 -7.57
N PHE A 100 2.10 12.05 -6.99
CA PHE A 100 1.62 10.91 -7.76
C PHE A 100 0.70 11.35 -8.89
N ALA A 101 -0.23 12.27 -8.63
CA ALA A 101 -1.12 12.83 -9.65
C ALA A 101 -0.36 13.48 -10.82
N GLU A 102 0.73 14.21 -10.54
CA GLU A 102 1.61 14.79 -11.57
C GLU A 102 2.33 13.72 -12.41
N GLN A 103 2.64 12.57 -11.81
CA GLN A 103 3.38 11.49 -12.50
C GLN A 103 2.48 10.50 -13.25
N ARG A 104 1.15 10.57 -13.07
CA ARG A 104 0.23 9.60 -13.68
C ARG A 104 0.33 9.64 -15.20
N VAL A 105 0.53 8.47 -15.80
CA VAL A 105 0.39 8.33 -17.26
C VAL A 105 -1.09 8.28 -17.64
N SER A 106 -1.43 8.81 -18.82
CA SER A 106 -2.75 8.59 -19.41
C SER A 106 -2.94 7.10 -19.67
N VAL A 107 -3.99 6.53 -19.08
CA VAL A 107 -4.37 5.14 -19.30
C VAL A 107 -5.52 5.13 -20.30
N SER A 108 -5.33 4.48 -21.44
CA SER A 108 -6.45 4.12 -22.31
C SER A 108 -7.05 2.85 -21.75
N VAL A 109 -8.33 2.89 -21.38
CA VAL A 109 -9.09 1.72 -20.90
C VAL A 109 -9.59 0.93 -22.11
#